data_AF-A0A3D2I624-F1
#
_entry.id   AF-A0A3D2I624-F1
#
_cell.length_a   1.000
_cell.length_b   1.000
_cell.length_c   1.000
_cell.angle_alpha   90.00
_cell.angle_beta   90.00
_cell.angle_gamma   90.00
#
_symmetry.space_group_name_H-M   'P 1'
#
loop_
_entity.id
_entity.type
_entity.pdbx_description
1 polymer ?
#
loop_
_entity_poly.entity_id
_entity_poly.type
_entity_poly.pdbx_seq_one_letter_code
_entity_poly.pdbx_strand_id
1 'polypeptide(L)'
;MKKSMCAKWFEIKLWKKLIILFSITFIIIFVTLFETTPVNLNASNISEIYIGMHSMMTDDIITGKASIKGREDVKNVVCSLNRIRAIRGKYSAEELSGEPPQAMITCYDENDNEIYTVKFYDGFMMVDSELYRITGKVYKELAELCDKYGECQIN
;
A
#
# COMPACT_ATOMS: atom_id res chain seq x y z
N MET A 1 4.79 54.68 24.14
CA MET A 1 5.26 53.95 22.94
C MET A 1 5.28 52.41 23.03
N LYS A 2 4.87 51.74 24.14
CA LYS A 2 4.95 50.26 24.27
C LYS A 2 3.87 49.44 23.51
N LYS A 3 2.69 49.99 23.20
CA LYS A 3 1.58 49.24 22.56
C LYS A 3 1.85 48.83 21.11
N SER A 4 2.67 49.56 20.36
CA SER A 4 2.93 49.32 18.93
C SER A 4 3.87 48.13 18.68
N MET A 5 4.84 47.89 19.57
CA MET A 5 5.80 46.78 19.42
C MET A 5 5.17 45.40 19.67
N CYS A 6 4.23 45.30 20.61
CA CYS A 6 3.50 44.05 20.87
C CYS A 6 2.65 43.61 19.67
N ALA A 7 1.99 44.55 18.98
CA ALA A 7 1.15 44.24 17.81
C ALA A 7 1.99 43.73 16.62
N LYS A 8 3.10 44.40 16.30
CA LYS A 8 4.03 43.94 15.24
C LYS A 8 4.66 42.59 15.55
N TRP A 9 5.00 42.33 16.81
CA TRP A 9 5.54 41.04 17.22
C TRP A 9 4.50 39.91 17.12
N PHE A 10 3.24 40.21 17.46
CA PHE A 10 2.13 39.27 17.35
C PHE A 10 1.81 38.94 15.88
N GLU A 11 1.79 39.95 14.99
CA GLU A 11 1.63 39.81 13.54
C GLU A 11 2.71 38.91 12.92
N ILE A 12 3.99 39.16 13.22
CA ILE A 12 5.11 38.34 12.71
C ILE A 12 5.00 36.88 13.17
N LYS A 13 4.58 36.67 14.42
CA LYS A 13 4.38 35.33 14.99
C LYS A 13 3.19 34.61 14.32
N LEU A 14 2.13 35.35 13.98
CA LEU A 14 0.97 34.84 13.27
C LEU A 14 1.31 34.46 11.82
N TRP A 15 2.03 35.34 11.10
CA TRP A 15 2.49 35.11 9.73
C TRP A 15 3.43 33.90 9.62
N LYS A 16 4.37 33.73 10.57
CA LYS A 16 5.23 32.54 10.60
C LYS A 16 4.43 31.24 10.76
N LYS A 17 3.40 31.25 11.63
CA LYS A 17 2.50 30.08 11.78
C LYS A 17 1.70 29.82 10.51
N LEU A 18 1.21 30.87 9.85
CA LEU A 18 0.42 30.75 8.62
C LEU A 18 1.26 30.17 7.47
N ILE A 19 2.51 30.63 7.32
CA ILE A 19 3.44 30.13 6.30
C ILE A 19 3.74 28.64 6.52
N ILE A 20 4.05 28.24 7.76
CA ILE A 20 4.29 26.82 8.09
C ILE A 20 3.06 25.97 7.79
N LEU A 21 1.87 26.43 8.21
CA LEU A 21 0.61 25.72 8.00
C LEU A 21 0.33 25.56 6.50
N PHE A 22 0.52 26.63 5.72
CA PHE A 22 0.33 26.63 4.27
C PHE A 22 1.27 25.63 3.57
N SER A 23 2.55 25.62 3.94
CA SER A 23 3.52 24.66 3.39
C SER A 23 3.15 23.21 3.72
N ILE A 24 2.71 22.91 4.94
CA ILE A 24 2.25 21.55 5.31
C ILE A 24 1.02 21.15 4.48
N THR A 25 0.01 22.02 4.39
CA THR A 25 -1.19 21.74 3.59
C THR A 25 -0.85 21.55 2.11
N PHE A 26 0.09 22.33 1.58
CA PHE A 26 0.53 22.20 0.20
C PHE A 26 1.24 20.86 -0.05
N ILE A 27 2.10 20.42 0.87
CA ILE A 27 2.75 19.10 0.80
C ILE A 27 1.71 17.98 0.84
N ILE A 28 0.70 18.06 1.71
CA ILE A 28 -0.37 17.06 1.79
C ILE A 28 -1.14 17.00 0.47
N ILE A 29 -1.56 18.15 -0.07
CA ILE A 29 -2.25 18.22 -1.36
C ILE A 29 -1.40 17.62 -2.47
N PHE A 30 -0.11 17.96 -2.51
CA PHE A 30 0.82 17.42 -3.48
C PHE A 30 0.91 15.90 -3.37
N VAL A 31 1.14 15.33 -2.19
CA VAL A 31 1.18 13.85 -2.01
C VAL A 31 -0.11 13.20 -2.47
N THR A 32 -1.29 13.75 -2.11
CA THR A 32 -2.59 13.19 -2.53
C THR A 32 -2.83 13.26 -4.04
N LEU A 33 -2.18 14.18 -4.76
CA LEU A 33 -2.26 14.29 -6.22
C LEU A 33 -1.45 13.20 -6.95
N PHE A 34 -0.43 12.63 -6.32
CA PHE A 34 0.42 11.58 -6.91
C PHE A 34 0.06 10.16 -6.41
N GLU A 35 -0.88 10.03 -5.49
CA GLU A 35 -1.44 8.73 -5.14
C GLU A 35 -2.26 8.16 -6.30
N THR A 36 -2.02 6.89 -6.60
CA THR A 36 -2.73 6.12 -7.63
C THR A 36 -3.26 4.83 -7.01
N THR A 37 -4.23 4.21 -7.68
CA THR A 37 -4.70 2.85 -7.39
C THR A 37 -4.09 1.90 -8.43
N PRO A 38 -2.93 1.28 -8.14
CA PRO A 38 -2.23 0.47 -9.14
C PRO A 38 -2.96 -0.83 -9.49
N VAL A 39 -3.78 -1.34 -8.57
CA VAL A 39 -4.55 -2.57 -8.77
C VAL A 39 -5.93 -2.25 -9.33
N ASN A 40 -6.30 -2.94 -10.41
CA ASN A 40 -7.61 -2.85 -11.02
C ASN A 40 -8.12 -4.24 -11.41
N LEU A 41 -8.60 -4.98 -10.41
CA LEU A 41 -9.11 -6.33 -10.55
C LEU A 41 -10.63 -6.34 -10.69
N ASN A 42 -11.13 -7.25 -11.54
CA ASN A 42 -12.54 -7.57 -11.62
C ASN A 42 -12.81 -8.94 -10.97
N ALA A 43 -13.51 -8.93 -9.83
CA ALA A 43 -13.84 -10.13 -9.08
C ALA A 43 -14.69 -11.15 -9.85
N SER A 44 -15.43 -10.75 -10.90
CA SER A 44 -16.21 -11.72 -11.70
C SER A 44 -15.36 -12.71 -12.47
N ASN A 45 -14.10 -12.37 -12.72
CA ASN A 45 -13.19 -13.17 -13.53
C ASN A 45 -12.27 -14.04 -12.68
N ILE A 46 -12.33 -13.89 -11.35
CA ILE A 46 -11.42 -14.54 -10.40
C ILE A 46 -12.18 -15.64 -9.68
N SER A 47 -11.67 -16.87 -9.79
CA SER A 47 -12.20 -18.04 -9.08
C SER A 47 -11.48 -18.27 -7.74
N GLU A 48 -10.18 -17.95 -7.71
CA GLU A 48 -9.31 -18.21 -6.56
C GLU A 48 -8.27 -17.10 -6.40
N ILE A 49 -7.97 -16.77 -5.14
CA ILE A 49 -6.86 -15.89 -4.77
C ILE A 49 -5.93 -16.66 -3.84
N TYR A 50 -4.67 -16.73 -4.23
CA TYR A 50 -3.59 -17.22 -3.40
C TYR A 50 -2.83 -16.04 -2.79
N ILE A 51 -2.58 -16.10 -1.49
CA ILE A 51 -1.72 -15.16 -0.77
C ILE A 51 -0.58 -15.97 -0.18
N GLY A 52 0.66 -15.59 -0.49
CA GLY A 52 1.87 -16.09 0.16
C GLY A 52 2.57 -14.95 0.87
N MET A 53 2.91 -15.13 2.15
CA MET A 53 3.61 -14.13 2.94
C MET A 53 4.88 -14.73 3.54
N HIS A 54 5.96 -13.97 3.41
CA HIS A 54 7.22 -14.16 4.09
C HIS A 54 7.89 -12.80 4.28
N SER A 55 7.40 -12.03 5.26
CA SER A 55 7.88 -10.66 5.52
C SER A 55 8.54 -10.56 6.89
N MET A 56 9.70 -9.90 6.94
CA MET A 56 10.32 -9.43 8.16
C MET A 56 9.98 -7.94 8.31
N MET A 57 8.92 -7.61 9.04
CA MET A 57 8.66 -6.20 9.39
C MET A 57 9.14 -5.95 10.81
N THR A 58 10.25 -5.20 10.92
CA THR A 58 10.81 -4.55 12.13
C THR A 58 10.39 -5.19 13.47
N ASP A 59 10.74 -6.48 13.61
CA ASP A 59 10.69 -7.35 14.81
C ASP A 59 9.74 -8.56 14.73
N ASP A 60 8.72 -8.55 13.84
CA ASP A 60 7.81 -9.69 13.65
C ASP A 60 8.04 -10.38 12.29
N ILE A 61 8.16 -11.71 12.30
CA ILE A 61 8.22 -12.53 11.07
C ILE A 61 6.81 -13.03 10.76
N ILE A 62 6.22 -12.49 9.70
CA ILE A 62 4.91 -12.94 9.21
C ILE A 62 5.15 -13.96 8.11
N THR A 63 4.85 -15.23 8.41
CA THR A 63 4.89 -16.30 7.42
C THR A 63 3.55 -17.00 7.36
N GLY A 64 3.04 -17.17 6.15
CA GLY A 64 1.77 -17.86 5.97
C GLY A 64 1.32 -17.95 4.53
N LYS A 65 0.24 -18.70 4.35
CA LYS A 65 -0.41 -18.84 3.07
C LYS A 65 -1.92 -18.92 3.25
N ALA A 66 -2.65 -18.35 2.30
CA ALA A 66 -4.09 -18.45 2.21
C ALA A 66 -4.51 -18.79 0.78
N SER A 67 -5.57 -19.58 0.65
CA SER A 67 -6.25 -19.87 -0.61
C SER A 67 -7.72 -19.55 -0.42
N ILE A 68 -8.22 -18.61 -1.22
CA ILE A 68 -9.57 -18.05 -1.11
C ILE A 68 -10.35 -18.42 -2.37
N LYS A 69 -11.35 -19.29 -2.25
CA LYS A 69 -12.23 -19.72 -3.37
C LYS A 69 -13.69 -19.26 -3.21
N GLY A 70 -14.08 -18.77 -2.04
CA GLY A 70 -15.45 -18.32 -1.78
C GLY A 70 -15.77 -17.04 -2.53
N ARG A 71 -16.84 -17.01 -3.33
CA ARG A 71 -17.17 -15.86 -4.20
C ARG A 71 -17.27 -14.52 -3.45
N GLU A 72 -17.89 -14.52 -2.27
CA GLU A 72 -17.99 -13.30 -1.45
C GLU A 72 -16.63 -12.90 -0.86
N ASP A 73 -15.82 -13.87 -0.46
CA ASP A 73 -14.48 -13.63 0.07
C ASP A 73 -13.50 -13.14 -1.00
N VAL A 74 -13.54 -13.74 -2.19
CA VAL A 74 -12.81 -13.25 -3.38
C VAL A 74 -13.18 -11.80 -3.65
N LYS A 75 -14.47 -11.46 -3.64
CA LYS A 75 -14.93 -10.08 -3.85
C LYS A 75 -14.43 -9.13 -2.76
N ASN A 76 -14.41 -9.57 -1.51
CA ASN A 76 -13.89 -8.78 -0.39
C ASN A 76 -12.39 -8.51 -0.54
N VAL A 77 -11.60 -9.53 -0.86
CA VAL A 77 -10.15 -9.40 -1.06
C VAL A 77 -9.86 -8.50 -2.26
N VAL A 78 -10.53 -8.70 -3.40
CA VAL A 78 -10.42 -7.82 -4.58
C VAL A 78 -10.76 -6.37 -4.23
N CYS A 79 -11.79 -6.14 -3.42
CA CYS A 79 -12.15 -4.79 -2.98
C CYS A 79 -11.03 -4.15 -2.14
N SER A 80 -10.41 -4.91 -1.24
CA SER A 80 -9.25 -4.44 -0.46
C SER A 80 -8.05 -4.11 -1.36
N LEU A 81 -7.73 -4.98 -2.33
CA LEU A 81 -6.61 -4.74 -3.25
C LEU A 81 -6.82 -3.51 -4.13
N ASN A 82 -8.02 -3.34 -4.69
CA ASN A 82 -8.37 -2.17 -5.51
C ASN A 82 -8.38 -0.85 -4.72
N ARG A 83 -8.36 -0.90 -3.38
CA ARG A 83 -8.27 0.29 -2.52
C ARG A 83 -6.85 0.66 -2.14
N ILE A 84 -5.86 -0.17 -2.48
CA ILE A 84 -4.45 0.14 -2.20
C ILE A 84 -4.10 1.42 -2.93
N ARG A 85 -3.63 2.40 -2.16
CA ARG A 85 -3.09 3.65 -2.69
C ARG A 85 -1.58 3.60 -2.63
N ALA A 86 -0.96 3.94 -3.75
CA ALA A 86 0.48 3.91 -3.89
C ALA A 86 0.95 5.04 -4.79
N ILE A 87 2.19 5.47 -4.59
CA ILE A 87 2.82 6.51 -5.42
C ILE A 87 3.66 5.80 -6.47
N ARG A 88 3.42 6.07 -7.75
CA ARG A 88 4.21 5.46 -8.84
C ARG A 88 5.69 5.79 -8.65
N GLY A 89 6.51 4.75 -8.54
CA GLY A 89 7.96 4.86 -8.37
C GLY A 89 8.64 5.26 -9.68
N LYS A 90 9.88 5.74 -9.57
CA LYS A 90 10.76 5.99 -10.73
C LYS A 90 11.64 4.78 -11.10
N TYR A 91 11.69 3.77 -10.23
CA TYR A 91 12.58 2.63 -10.33
C TYR A 91 11.97 1.57 -11.26
N SER A 92 12.81 0.90 -12.06
CA SER A 92 12.37 -0.19 -12.94
C SER A 92 12.34 -1.52 -12.17
N ALA A 93 11.50 -2.45 -12.62
CA ALA A 93 11.45 -3.80 -12.07
C ALA A 93 12.81 -4.54 -12.12
N GLU A 94 13.75 -4.08 -12.96
CA GLU A 94 15.09 -4.65 -13.12
C GLU A 94 15.97 -4.44 -11.87
N GLU A 95 15.72 -3.38 -11.09
CA GLU A 95 16.48 -3.13 -9.85
C GLU A 95 16.10 -4.08 -8.71
N LEU A 96 14.93 -4.72 -8.80
CA LEU A 96 14.45 -5.74 -7.85
C LEU A 96 14.61 -7.16 -8.42
N SER A 97 15.19 -7.30 -9.61
CA SER A 97 15.40 -8.58 -10.29
C SER A 97 16.47 -9.40 -9.56
N GLY A 98 16.04 -10.21 -8.61
CA GLY A 98 16.89 -11.17 -7.90
C GLY A 98 16.50 -11.38 -6.44
N GLU A 99 15.78 -10.44 -5.83
CA GLU A 99 15.28 -10.60 -4.48
C GLU A 99 13.91 -11.30 -4.47
N PRO A 100 13.70 -12.28 -3.57
CA PRO A 100 12.38 -12.88 -3.42
C PRO A 100 11.41 -11.84 -2.83
N PRO A 101 10.16 -11.79 -3.32
CA PRO A 101 9.17 -10.88 -2.75
C PRO A 101 8.82 -11.30 -1.31
N GLN A 102 8.59 -10.32 -0.45
CA GLN A 102 8.15 -10.52 0.93
C GLN A 102 6.69 -10.97 1.04
N ALA A 103 5.87 -10.62 0.06
CA ALA A 103 4.55 -11.19 -0.10
C ALA A 103 4.18 -11.24 -1.58
N MET A 104 3.31 -12.19 -1.93
CA MET A 104 2.81 -12.33 -3.27
C MET A 104 1.33 -12.67 -3.22
N ILE A 105 0.56 -12.03 -4.08
CA ILE A 105 -0.86 -12.33 -4.27
C ILE A 105 -1.05 -12.69 -5.73
N THR A 106 -1.61 -13.86 -5.97
CA THR A 106 -1.86 -14.37 -7.30
C THR A 106 -3.35 -14.72 -7.43
N CYS A 107 -3.98 -14.22 -8.49
CA CYS A 107 -5.39 -14.44 -8.80
C CYS A 107 -5.49 -15.41 -9.98
N TYR A 108 -6.40 -16.38 -9.89
CA TYR A 108 -6.63 -17.41 -10.89
C TYR A 108 -8.07 -17.37 -11.43
N ASP A 109 -8.25 -17.81 -12.68
CA ASP A 109 -9.57 -18.01 -13.30
C ASP A 109 -10.15 -19.39 -12.99
N GLU A 110 -11.35 -19.69 -13.47
CA GLU A 110 -12.01 -20.99 -13.24
C GLU A 110 -11.27 -22.19 -13.87
N ASN A 111 -10.30 -21.95 -14.76
CA ASN A 111 -9.48 -22.96 -15.41
C ASN A 111 -8.06 -23.03 -14.81
N ASP A 112 -7.86 -22.45 -13.62
CA ASP A 112 -6.57 -22.36 -12.92
C ASP A 112 -5.49 -21.57 -13.70
N ASN A 113 -5.88 -20.69 -14.63
CA ASN A 113 -4.94 -19.79 -15.29
C ASN A 113 -4.65 -18.58 -14.41
N GLU A 114 -3.38 -18.22 -14.27
CA GLU A 114 -2.97 -16.99 -13.62
C GLU A 114 -3.47 -15.77 -14.40
N ILE A 115 -4.27 -14.93 -13.76
CA ILE A 115 -4.80 -13.69 -14.34
C ILE A 115 -3.94 -12.49 -13.94
N TYR A 116 -3.48 -12.48 -12.69
CA TYR A 116 -2.88 -11.31 -12.10
C TYR A 116 -2.02 -11.68 -10.91
N THR A 117 -0.82 -11.11 -10.85
CA THR A 117 0.10 -11.27 -9.73
C THR A 117 0.62 -9.92 -9.26
N VAL A 118 0.52 -9.70 -7.95
CA VAL A 118 1.15 -8.58 -7.26
C VAL A 118 2.27 -9.11 -6.39
N LYS A 119 3.44 -8.49 -6.48
CA LYS A 119 4.60 -8.81 -5.65
C LYS A 119 4.90 -7.63 -4.73
N PHE A 120 5.19 -7.90 -3.47
CA PHE A 120 5.48 -6.90 -2.45
C PHE A 120 6.93 -7.04 -1.99
N TYR A 121 7.64 -5.92 -1.94
CA TYR A 121 9.05 -5.77 -1.53
C TYR A 121 9.15 -4.65 -0.49
N ASP A 122 10.21 -4.59 0.32
CA ASP A 122 10.30 -3.59 1.39
C ASP A 122 9.99 -2.15 0.90
N GLY A 123 8.85 -1.60 1.31
CA GLY A 123 8.35 -0.29 0.90
C GLY A 123 7.78 -0.17 -0.54
N PHE A 124 7.73 -1.24 -1.32
CA PHE A 124 7.27 -1.25 -2.71
C PHE A 124 6.28 -2.38 -3.04
N MET A 125 5.42 -2.15 -4.02
CA MET A 125 4.63 -3.17 -4.69
C MET A 125 4.92 -3.13 -6.19
N MET A 126 4.98 -4.29 -6.81
CA MET A 126 5.15 -4.45 -8.25
C MET A 126 3.85 -5.00 -8.84
N VAL A 127 3.34 -4.27 -9.83
CA VAL A 127 2.13 -4.57 -10.59
C VAL A 127 2.44 -4.39 -12.05
N ASP A 128 2.19 -5.41 -12.88
CA ASP A 128 2.39 -5.34 -14.35
C ASP A 128 3.78 -4.81 -14.77
N SER A 129 4.83 -5.18 -14.02
CA SER A 129 6.21 -4.71 -14.19
C SER A 129 6.48 -3.25 -13.82
N GLU A 130 5.50 -2.56 -13.25
CA GLU A 130 5.65 -1.21 -12.71
C GLU A 130 5.82 -1.24 -11.19
N LEU A 131 6.70 -0.37 -10.68
CA LEU A 131 6.95 -0.25 -9.25
C LEU A 131 6.17 0.90 -8.64
N TYR A 132 5.55 0.64 -7.51
CA TYR A 132 4.80 1.61 -6.73
C TYR A 132 5.29 1.63 -5.29
N ARG A 133 5.55 2.82 -4.75
CA ARG A 133 5.89 3.01 -3.34
C ARG A 133 4.64 2.89 -2.49
N ILE A 134 4.71 2.01 -1.49
CA ILE A 134 3.62 1.75 -0.54
C ILE A 134 4.05 2.11 0.88
N THR A 135 3.09 2.09 1.80
CA THR A 135 3.33 2.32 3.22
C THR A 135 3.25 1.00 3.99
N GLY A 136 3.84 0.93 5.18
CA GLY A 136 3.74 -0.25 6.06
C GLY A 136 2.30 -0.65 6.41
N LYS A 137 1.34 0.27 6.27
CA LYS A 137 -0.10 -0.02 6.43
C LYS A 137 -0.58 -1.11 5.46
N VAL A 138 -0.06 -1.12 4.23
CA VAL A 138 -0.44 -2.13 3.22
C VAL A 138 -0.03 -3.52 3.69
N TYR A 139 1.19 -3.69 4.20
CA TYR A 139 1.65 -4.97 4.73
C TYR A 139 0.82 -5.50 5.89
N LYS A 140 0.39 -4.61 6.80
CA LYS A 140 -0.51 -4.98 7.89
C LYS A 140 -1.86 -5.46 7.38
N GLU A 141 -2.45 -4.75 6.42
CA GLU A 141 -3.72 -5.16 5.80
C GLU A 141 -3.59 -6.51 5.08
N LEU A 142 -2.44 -6.79 4.44
CA LEU A 142 -2.15 -8.09 3.83
C LEU A 142 -2.03 -9.22 4.86
N ALA A 143 -1.35 -8.97 5.97
CA ALA A 143 -1.23 -9.93 7.06
C ALA A 143 -2.61 -10.28 7.65
N GLU A 144 -3.46 -9.29 7.88
CA GLU A 144 -4.83 -9.47 8.36
C GLU A 144 -5.69 -10.27 7.37
N LEU A 145 -5.53 -10.04 6.05
CA LEU A 145 -6.22 -10.84 5.03
C LEU A 145 -5.72 -12.29 5.01
N CYS A 146 -4.40 -12.50 5.10
CA CYS A 146 -3.82 -13.83 5.15
C CYS A 146 -4.27 -14.60 6.40
N ASP A 147 -4.26 -13.97 7.58
CA ASP A 147 -4.71 -14.56 8.84
C ASP A 147 -6.21 -14.90 8.81
N LYS A 148 -7.03 -14.03 8.23
CA LYS A 148 -8.48 -14.26 8.10
C LYS A 148 -8.82 -15.48 7.23
N TYR A 149 -8.06 -15.70 6.16
CA TYR A 149 -8.40 -16.66 5.11
C TYR A 149 -7.45 -17.87 5.02
N GLY A 150 -6.45 -17.92 5.89
CA GLY A 150 -5.45 -18.96 5.90
C GLY A 150 -4.82 -19.09 7.29
N GLU A 151 -3.57 -19.55 7.31
CA GLU A 151 -2.79 -19.65 8.53
C GLU A 151 -1.56 -18.76 8.37
N CYS A 152 -1.65 -17.53 8.87
CA CYS A 152 -0.51 -16.63 8.96
C CYS A 152 -0.02 -16.62 10.41
N GLN A 153 1.19 -17.15 10.64
CA GLN A 153 1.85 -17.05 11.95
C GLN A 153 2.61 -15.73 12.01
N ILE A 154 2.27 -14.91 13.01
CA ILE A 154 3.04 -13.74 13.42
C ILE A 154 3.95 -14.23 14.55
N ASN A 155 5.25 -14.36 14.26
CA ASN A 155 6.27 -14.80 15.21
C ASN A 155 7.15 -13.66 15.67
#